data_AF-A0A838VHC2-F1
#
_entry.id   AF-A0A838VHC2-F1
#
_cell.length_a   1.000
_cell.length_b   1.000
_cell.length_c   1.000
_cell.angle_alpha   90.00
_cell.angle_beta   90.00
_cell.angle_gamma   90.00
#
_symmetry.space_group_name_H-M   'P 1'
#
loop_
_entity.id
_entity.type
_entity.pdbx_description
1 polymer ?
#
loop_
_entity_poly.entity_id
_entity_poly.type
_entity_poly.pdbx_seq_one_letter_code
_entity_poly.pdbx_strand_id
1 'polypeptide(L)'
;MADRDPGALRAVSRSLPHDSAEGHVSGLARYTDDVPEPADLLHCAFGQSRFAHARLRSIDLAPVRAAPGVIAVFAAGDIPGKNDVSPVAGDDRLFAEDEVICVGQSLFVVAATSATAARRAARLAIADYEPLPYAVTIAEAQAAGALIEASQRMARGDVATALAAAPHRLAGSLEIGGQDH
;
A
#
# COMPACT_ATOMS: atom_id res chain seq x y z
N MET A 1 16.01 56.19 14.94
CA MET A 1 17.21 55.80 14.17
C MET A 1 17.94 54.78 15.00
N ALA A 2 18.23 53.57 14.58
CA ALA A 2 17.88 52.72 13.44
C ALA A 2 18.36 51.33 13.94
N ASP A 3 17.73 50.20 13.67
CA ASP A 3 17.69 49.63 12.34
C ASP A 3 16.81 48.37 12.46
N ARG A 4 15.83 48.20 11.57
CA ARG A 4 15.21 46.88 11.43
C ARG A 4 16.30 45.99 10.82
N ASP A 5 16.59 44.89 11.48
CA ASP A 5 17.56 43.88 11.04
C ASP A 5 17.40 43.60 9.53
N PRO A 6 18.44 43.83 8.70
CA PRO A 6 18.42 43.58 7.27
C PRO A 6 18.09 42.13 6.88
N GLY A 7 18.08 41.20 7.85
CA GLY A 7 17.80 39.78 7.66
C GLY A 7 16.37 39.32 7.97
N ALA A 8 15.41 40.22 8.24
CA ALA A 8 14.03 39.81 8.54
C ALA A 8 13.38 39.11 7.32
N LEU A 9 13.37 37.78 7.35
CA LEU A 9 12.85 36.90 6.30
C LEU A 9 11.40 37.29 5.97
N ARG A 10 11.17 37.77 4.75
CA ARG A 10 9.91 38.41 4.32
C ARG A 10 8.67 37.52 4.42
N ALA A 11 8.84 36.19 4.47
CA ALA A 11 7.77 35.20 4.39
C ALA A 11 7.51 34.42 5.70
N VAL A 12 8.47 34.38 6.64
CA VAL A 12 8.37 33.56 7.85
C VAL A 12 7.28 34.09 8.78
N SER A 13 6.48 33.18 9.36
CA SER A 13 5.36 33.49 10.26
C SER A 13 4.26 34.38 9.66
N ARG A 14 4.15 34.40 8.34
CA ARG A 14 3.03 35.05 7.63
C ARG A 14 2.10 34.00 7.05
N SER A 15 0.80 34.29 7.10
CA SER A 15 -0.23 33.48 6.43
C SER A 15 -0.29 33.84 4.95
N LEU A 16 0.71 33.40 4.19
CA LEU A 16 0.74 33.56 2.74
C LEU A 16 -0.08 32.45 2.08
N PRO A 17 -0.76 32.71 0.95
CA PRO A 17 -1.40 31.66 0.16
C PRO A 17 -0.38 30.61 -0.29
N HIS A 18 -0.85 29.38 -0.50
CA HIS A 18 -0.04 28.33 -1.14
C HIS A 18 0.39 28.77 -2.55
N ASP A 19 1.63 28.50 -2.94
CA ASP A 19 2.20 28.97 -4.22
C ASP A 19 1.37 28.53 -5.44
N SER A 20 0.75 27.34 -5.37
CA SER A 20 -0.10 26.80 -6.43
C SER A 20 -1.61 27.06 -6.23
N ALA A 21 -2.01 27.89 -5.26
CA ALA A 21 -3.41 28.10 -4.89
C ALA A 21 -4.29 28.49 -6.09
N GLU A 22 -3.84 29.42 -6.93
CA GLU A 22 -4.57 29.82 -8.13
C GLU A 22 -4.74 28.65 -9.11
N GLY A 23 -3.71 27.83 -9.29
CA GLY A 23 -3.77 26.63 -10.13
C GLY A 23 -4.79 25.60 -9.63
N HIS A 24 -4.87 25.40 -8.32
CA HIS A 24 -5.85 24.47 -7.73
C HIS A 24 -7.29 24.94 -7.94
N VAL A 25 -7.57 26.24 -7.77
CA VAL A 25 -8.94 26.77 -7.88
C VAL A 25 -9.39 27.05 -9.31
N SER A 26 -8.46 27.12 -10.26
CA SER A 26 -8.72 27.33 -11.69
C SER A 26 -8.69 26.04 -12.53
N GLY A 27 -8.25 24.92 -11.95
CA GLY A 27 -8.03 23.67 -12.68
C GLY A 27 -6.78 23.68 -13.57
N LEU A 28 -5.86 24.63 -13.35
CA LEU A 28 -4.59 24.74 -14.11
C LEU A 28 -3.43 24.01 -13.43
N ALA A 29 -3.57 23.63 -12.16
CA ALA A 29 -2.61 22.75 -11.49
C ALA A 29 -2.68 21.35 -12.12
N ARG A 30 -1.58 20.89 -12.70
CA ARG A 30 -1.49 19.59 -13.37
C ARG A 30 -1.18 18.48 -12.38
N TYR A 31 -2.00 17.44 -12.38
CA TYR A 31 -1.76 16.17 -11.73
C TYR A 31 -1.30 15.12 -12.76
N THR A 32 -0.91 13.94 -12.27
CA THR A 32 -0.33 12.89 -13.13
C THR A 32 -1.24 12.48 -14.29
N ASP A 33 -2.56 12.40 -14.06
CA ASP A 33 -3.54 11.97 -15.06
C ASP A 33 -3.98 13.11 -16.01
N ASP A 34 -3.56 14.36 -15.73
CA ASP A 34 -3.80 15.50 -16.62
C ASP A 34 -2.74 15.60 -17.74
N VAL A 35 -1.74 14.71 -17.74
CA VAL A 35 -0.73 14.65 -18.79
C VAL A 35 -1.37 14.10 -20.07
N PRO A 36 -1.27 14.80 -21.22
CA PRO A 36 -1.84 14.31 -22.47
C PRO A 36 -1.34 12.91 -22.82
N GLU A 37 -2.27 12.03 -23.17
CA GLU A 37 -1.97 10.65 -23.53
C GLU A 37 -1.14 10.58 -24.82
N PRO A 38 0.01 9.88 -24.81
CA PRO A 38 0.73 9.55 -26.05
C PRO A 38 -0.12 8.68 -26.98
N ALA A 39 0.13 8.76 -28.30
CA ALA A 39 -0.67 8.05 -29.30
C ALA A 39 -0.78 6.52 -29.09
N ASP A 40 0.31 5.90 -28.65
CA ASP A 40 0.39 4.44 -28.42
C ASP A 40 0.41 4.08 -26.92
N LEU A 41 -0.24 4.90 -26.09
CA LEU A 41 -0.36 4.62 -24.65
C LEU A 41 -1.07 3.28 -24.40
N LEU A 42 -0.48 2.48 -23.52
CA LEU A 42 -1.13 1.30 -22.96
C LEU A 42 -1.60 1.59 -21.55
N HIS A 43 -2.73 1.01 -21.18
CA HIS A 43 -3.28 1.09 -19.85
C HIS A 43 -3.03 -0.22 -19.11
N CYS A 44 -2.62 -0.09 -17.85
CA CYS A 44 -2.30 -1.24 -17.02
C CYS A 44 -3.42 -1.54 -16.02
N ALA A 45 -3.67 -2.81 -15.76
CA ALA A 45 -4.52 -3.26 -14.66
C ALA A 45 -3.96 -4.54 -14.04
N PHE A 46 -3.94 -4.58 -12.71
CA PHE A 46 -3.50 -5.76 -11.97
C PHE A 46 -4.60 -6.83 -11.90
N GLY A 47 -4.20 -8.08 -12.07
CA GLY A 47 -4.97 -9.21 -11.56
C GLY A 47 -4.59 -9.44 -10.11
N GLN A 48 -5.58 -9.41 -9.21
CA GLN A 48 -5.34 -9.41 -7.77
C GLN A 48 -5.98 -10.62 -7.08
N SER A 49 -5.35 -11.06 -6.00
CA SER A 49 -5.89 -12.09 -5.10
C SER A 49 -7.21 -11.66 -4.48
N ARG A 50 -8.10 -12.65 -4.28
CA ARG A 50 -9.35 -12.50 -3.51
C ARG A 50 -9.28 -13.17 -2.14
N PHE A 51 -8.15 -13.75 -1.78
CA PHE A 51 -7.95 -14.49 -0.54
C PHE A 51 -7.11 -13.68 0.43
N ALA A 52 -7.51 -13.69 1.71
CA ALA A 52 -6.73 -13.09 2.78
C ALA A 52 -5.42 -13.85 3.03
N HIS A 53 -5.43 -15.17 2.87
CA HIS A 53 -4.23 -15.99 2.89
C HIS A 53 -4.49 -17.31 2.16
N ALA A 54 -3.67 -17.65 1.18
CA ALA A 54 -3.76 -18.91 0.46
C ALA A 54 -2.43 -19.26 -0.23
N ARG A 55 -2.18 -20.55 -0.42
CA ARG A 55 -1.17 -21.02 -1.35
C ARG A 55 -1.73 -20.91 -2.77
N LEU A 56 -1.01 -20.24 -3.67
CA LEU A 56 -1.29 -20.19 -5.09
C LEU A 56 -0.69 -21.44 -5.74
N ARG A 57 -1.54 -22.43 -6.06
CA ARG A 57 -1.08 -23.70 -6.63
C ARG A 57 -0.74 -23.58 -8.10
N SER A 58 -1.52 -22.80 -8.82
CA SER A 58 -1.32 -22.52 -10.24
C SER A 58 -2.10 -21.29 -10.66
N ILE A 59 -1.65 -20.65 -11.74
CA ILE A 59 -2.37 -19.58 -12.42
C ILE A 59 -2.25 -19.74 -13.93
N ASP A 60 -3.39 -19.81 -14.61
CA ASP A 60 -3.49 -19.79 -16.05
C ASP A 60 -3.87 -18.39 -16.53
N LEU A 61 -2.95 -17.80 -17.30
CA LEU A 61 -3.08 -16.48 -17.90
C LEU A 61 -3.41 -16.54 -19.40
N ALA A 62 -3.59 -17.72 -19.99
CA ALA A 62 -3.95 -17.85 -21.40
C ALA A 62 -5.25 -17.11 -21.76
N PRO A 63 -6.34 -17.18 -20.97
CA PRO A 63 -7.55 -16.40 -21.25
C PRO A 63 -7.34 -14.88 -21.16
N VAL A 64 -6.44 -14.44 -20.27
CA VAL A 64 -6.06 -13.03 -20.12
C VAL A 64 -5.31 -12.55 -21.36
N ARG A 65 -4.30 -13.31 -21.79
CA ARG A 65 -3.46 -13.01 -22.97
C ARG A 65 -4.26 -12.98 -24.27
N ALA A 66 -5.31 -13.80 -24.37
CA ALA A 66 -6.17 -13.88 -25.55
C ALA A 66 -7.28 -12.80 -25.59
N ALA A 67 -7.45 -12.01 -24.53
CA ALA A 67 -8.55 -11.06 -24.44
C ALA A 67 -8.40 -9.89 -25.43
N PRO A 68 -9.51 -9.40 -26.04
CA PRO A 68 -9.45 -8.29 -26.99
C PRO A 68 -8.79 -7.04 -26.41
N GLY A 69 -7.84 -6.48 -27.15
CA GLY A 69 -7.11 -5.27 -26.76
C GLY A 69 -5.93 -5.49 -25.82
N VAL A 70 -5.70 -6.72 -25.34
CA VAL A 70 -4.49 -7.04 -24.56
C VAL A 70 -3.27 -7.08 -25.47
N ILE A 71 -2.22 -6.38 -25.06
CA ILE A 71 -0.93 -6.33 -25.76
C ILE A 71 0.11 -7.19 -25.05
N ALA A 72 0.14 -7.14 -23.71
CA ALA A 72 1.06 -7.93 -22.90
C ALA A 72 0.46 -8.27 -21.54
N VAL A 73 0.95 -9.36 -20.95
CA VAL A 73 0.67 -9.77 -19.58
C VAL A 73 1.98 -10.20 -18.94
N PHE A 74 2.29 -9.64 -17.78
CA PHE A 74 3.50 -9.93 -17.03
C PHE A 74 3.17 -10.44 -15.64
N ALA A 75 3.84 -11.50 -15.21
CA ALA A 75 3.77 -12.07 -13.86
C ALA A 75 5.17 -12.11 -13.23
N ALA A 76 5.29 -12.70 -12.05
CA ALA A 76 6.56 -12.76 -11.32
C ALA A 76 7.74 -13.31 -12.14
N GLY A 77 7.51 -14.36 -12.93
CA GLY A 77 8.56 -14.97 -13.77
C GLY A 77 9.04 -14.09 -14.93
N ASP A 78 8.33 -13.00 -15.23
CA ASP A 78 8.72 -12.03 -16.26
C ASP A 78 9.60 -10.90 -15.69
N ILE A 79 9.83 -10.86 -14.37
CA ILE A 79 10.67 -9.86 -13.72
C ILE A 79 12.15 -10.22 -13.98
N PRO A 80 12.93 -9.37 -14.69
CA PRO A 80 14.33 -9.67 -14.99
C PRO A 80 15.26 -9.54 -13.77
N GLY A 81 14.77 -8.96 -12.68
CA GLY A 81 15.50 -8.73 -11.44
C GLY A 81 14.82 -9.37 -10.23
N LYS A 82 14.98 -8.74 -9.06
CA LYS A 82 14.35 -9.20 -7.82
C LYS A 82 12.85 -8.87 -7.82
N ASN A 83 12.01 -9.87 -7.55
CA ASN A 83 10.57 -9.69 -7.31
C ASN A 83 10.32 -9.15 -5.89
N ASP A 84 10.73 -7.91 -5.63
CA ASP A 84 10.67 -7.28 -4.31
C ASP A 84 10.58 -5.76 -4.46
N VAL A 85 9.59 -5.16 -3.79
CA VAL A 85 9.30 -3.72 -3.78
C VAL A 85 9.29 -3.15 -2.36
N SER A 86 9.77 -3.92 -1.39
CA SER A 86 9.83 -3.46 -0.01
C SER A 86 10.80 -2.28 0.11
N PRO A 87 10.45 -1.24 0.91
CA PRO A 87 11.34 -0.12 1.12
C PRO A 87 12.53 -0.47 2.05
N VAL A 88 12.40 -1.55 2.85
CA VAL A 88 13.35 -1.86 3.93
C VAL A 88 13.62 -3.37 4.08
N ALA A 89 12.58 -4.18 4.34
CA ALA A 89 12.76 -5.50 4.96
C ALA A 89 12.90 -6.69 4.00
N GLY A 90 12.74 -6.48 2.69
CA GLY A 90 12.85 -7.54 1.69
C GLY A 90 11.65 -8.50 1.65
N ASP A 91 10.48 -8.04 2.07
CA ASP A 91 9.30 -8.85 2.43
C ASP A 91 8.02 -8.50 1.64
N ASP A 92 8.10 -7.58 0.67
CA ASP A 92 6.97 -7.17 -0.16
C ASP A 92 7.23 -7.52 -1.62
N ARG A 93 6.51 -8.50 -2.15
CA ARG A 93 6.67 -8.96 -3.54
C ARG A 93 5.78 -8.15 -4.48
N LEU A 94 6.31 -7.77 -5.65
CA LEU A 94 5.53 -7.09 -6.67
C LEU A 94 4.39 -7.98 -7.20
N PHE A 95 4.70 -9.25 -7.46
CA PHE A 95 3.72 -10.27 -7.84
C PHE A 95 3.83 -11.49 -6.93
N ALA A 96 2.72 -11.98 -6.40
CA ALA A 96 2.69 -13.24 -5.66
C ALA A 96 2.98 -14.43 -6.60
N GLU A 97 3.69 -15.44 -6.07
CA GLU A 97 4.15 -16.61 -6.83
C GLU A 97 3.55 -17.90 -6.29
N ASP A 98 3.82 -18.17 -5.01
CA ASP A 98 3.47 -19.39 -4.29
C ASP A 98 2.44 -19.14 -3.19
N GLU A 99 2.37 -17.93 -2.67
CA GLU A 99 1.53 -17.56 -1.54
C GLU A 99 0.96 -16.16 -1.73
N VAL A 100 -0.32 -16.01 -1.41
CA VAL A 100 -0.99 -14.71 -1.27
C VAL A 100 -1.28 -14.48 0.21
N ILE A 101 -0.97 -13.30 0.71
CA ILE A 101 -1.01 -12.94 2.15
C ILE A 101 -1.98 -11.80 2.46
N CYS A 102 -2.68 -11.27 1.45
CA CYS A 102 -3.78 -10.34 1.65
C CYS A 102 -4.72 -10.29 0.43
N VAL A 103 -5.96 -9.83 0.69
CA VAL A 103 -6.89 -9.49 -0.39
C VAL A 103 -6.33 -8.28 -1.15
N GLY A 104 -6.35 -8.34 -2.49
CA GLY A 104 -5.81 -7.26 -3.32
C GLY A 104 -4.33 -7.42 -3.66
N GLN A 105 -3.62 -8.41 -3.14
CA GLN A 105 -2.23 -8.65 -3.53
C GLN A 105 -2.12 -8.93 -5.04
N SER A 106 -1.20 -8.25 -5.72
CA SER A 106 -0.97 -8.38 -7.16
C SER A 106 -0.42 -9.76 -7.53
N LEU A 107 -0.99 -10.36 -8.58
CA LEU A 107 -0.55 -11.66 -9.13
C LEU A 107 0.16 -11.49 -10.47
N PHE A 108 -0.33 -10.55 -11.28
CA PHE A 108 0.17 -10.20 -12.59
C PHE A 108 -0.38 -8.83 -13.00
N VAL A 109 0.18 -8.23 -14.05
CA VAL A 109 -0.33 -7.00 -14.67
C VAL A 109 -0.64 -7.23 -16.14
N VAL A 110 -1.74 -6.63 -16.59
CA VAL A 110 -2.17 -6.60 -18.00
C VAL A 110 -1.86 -5.23 -18.55
N ALA A 111 -1.21 -5.15 -19.71
CA ALA A 111 -1.10 -3.94 -20.53
C ALA A 111 -2.03 -4.08 -21.76
N ALA A 112 -2.94 -3.12 -21.94
CA ALA A 112 -3.97 -3.16 -22.99
C ALA A 112 -4.22 -1.79 -23.63
N THR A 113 -4.88 -1.79 -24.78
CA THR A 113 -5.19 -0.58 -25.58
C THR A 113 -6.24 0.35 -24.94
N SER A 114 -6.84 -0.04 -23.82
CA SER A 114 -7.71 0.83 -23.02
C SER A 114 -7.77 0.35 -21.57
N ALA A 115 -8.03 1.27 -20.63
CA ALA A 115 -8.20 0.93 -19.22
C ALA A 115 -9.32 -0.09 -19.00
N THR A 116 -10.40 0.00 -19.78
CA THR A 116 -11.52 -0.95 -19.72
C THR A 116 -11.11 -2.34 -20.20
N ALA A 117 -10.33 -2.45 -21.28
CA ALA A 117 -9.83 -3.73 -21.77
C ALA A 117 -8.90 -4.39 -20.73
N ALA A 118 -7.96 -3.63 -20.16
CA ALA A 118 -7.04 -4.12 -19.14
C ALA A 118 -7.80 -4.68 -17.92
N ARG A 119 -8.76 -3.91 -17.37
CA ARG A 119 -9.55 -4.32 -16.18
C ARG A 119 -10.45 -5.53 -16.44
N ARG A 120 -11.00 -5.66 -17.66
CA ARG A 120 -11.80 -6.83 -18.03
C ARG A 120 -10.93 -8.07 -18.17
N ALA A 121 -9.82 -7.95 -18.88
CA ALA A 121 -8.89 -9.05 -19.09
C ALA A 121 -8.29 -9.56 -17.77
N ALA A 122 -7.93 -8.67 -16.85
CA ALA A 122 -7.37 -9.03 -15.54
C ALA A 122 -8.29 -9.94 -14.69
N ARG A 123 -9.59 -10.00 -15.00
CA ARG A 123 -10.58 -10.86 -14.32
C ARG A 123 -10.71 -12.25 -14.93
N LEU A 124 -10.07 -12.51 -16.06
CA LEU A 124 -10.17 -13.78 -16.80
C LEU A 124 -9.15 -14.83 -16.36
N ALA A 125 -8.19 -14.47 -15.49
CA ALA A 125 -7.23 -15.43 -14.96
C ALA A 125 -7.94 -16.54 -14.20
N ILE A 126 -7.48 -17.77 -14.44
CA ILE A 126 -7.96 -18.96 -13.75
C ILE A 126 -6.87 -19.37 -12.79
N ALA A 127 -7.12 -19.22 -11.50
CA ALA A 127 -6.13 -19.53 -10.46
C ALA A 127 -6.69 -20.58 -9.50
N ASP A 128 -5.85 -21.54 -9.14
CA ASP A 128 -6.14 -22.55 -8.12
C ASP A 128 -5.51 -22.14 -6.80
N TYR A 129 -6.33 -22.10 -5.76
CA TYR A 129 -5.94 -21.67 -4.42
C TYR A 129 -6.21 -22.76 -3.41
N GLU A 130 -5.29 -22.90 -2.47
CA GLU A 130 -5.51 -23.62 -1.23
C GLU A 130 -5.55 -22.60 -0.08
N PRO A 131 -6.73 -22.29 0.48
CA PRO A 131 -6.84 -21.37 1.61
C PRO A 131 -5.98 -21.82 2.79
N LEU A 132 -5.31 -20.86 3.41
CA LEU A 132 -4.46 -21.07 4.58
C LEU A 132 -5.02 -20.31 5.80
N PRO A 133 -4.70 -20.72 7.04
CA PRO A 133 -5.10 -19.98 8.23
C PRO A 133 -4.55 -18.55 8.24
N TYR A 134 -5.38 -17.56 8.57
CA TYR A 134 -4.98 -16.16 8.66
C TYR A 134 -5.46 -15.51 9.96
N ALA A 135 -4.88 -14.36 10.29
CA ALA A 135 -5.32 -13.49 11.36
C ALA A 135 -5.66 -12.11 10.77
N VAL A 136 -6.88 -11.63 11.00
CA VAL A 136 -7.35 -10.31 10.51
C VAL A 136 -7.59 -9.32 11.65
N THR A 137 -7.57 -9.81 12.90
CA THR A 137 -7.62 -8.98 14.11
C THR A 137 -6.31 -9.03 14.89
N ILE A 138 -6.07 -8.00 15.70
CA ILE A 138 -4.91 -7.94 16.61
C ILE A 138 -4.94 -9.12 17.58
N ALA A 139 -6.12 -9.47 18.11
CA ALA A 139 -6.29 -10.58 19.06
C ALA A 139 -5.94 -11.94 18.43
N GLU A 140 -6.36 -12.18 17.18
CA GLU A 140 -6.00 -13.41 16.44
C GLU A 140 -4.50 -13.49 16.18
N ALA A 141 -3.87 -12.39 15.75
CA ALA A 141 -2.43 -12.36 15.50
C ALA A 141 -1.63 -12.64 16.78
N GLN A 142 -2.05 -12.06 17.91
CA GLN A 142 -1.47 -12.34 19.23
C GLN A 142 -1.65 -13.80 19.64
N ALA A 143 -2.85 -14.37 19.47
CA ALA A 143 -3.13 -15.76 19.80
C ALA A 143 -2.31 -16.74 18.93
N ALA A 144 -2.03 -16.38 17.68
CA ALA A 144 -1.20 -17.15 16.76
C ALA A 144 0.32 -16.93 16.94
N GLY A 145 0.73 -15.98 17.78
CA GLY A 145 2.14 -15.57 17.89
C GLY A 145 2.70 -14.94 16.62
N ALA A 146 1.83 -14.42 15.75
CA ALA A 146 2.19 -13.77 14.49
C ALA A 146 2.69 -12.34 14.75
N LEU A 147 3.96 -12.22 15.12
CA LEU A 147 4.62 -10.94 15.39
C LEU A 147 5.51 -10.55 14.21
N ILE A 148 5.49 -9.26 13.85
CA ILE A 148 6.33 -8.71 12.78
C ILE A 148 7.76 -8.48 13.29
N GLU A 149 7.90 -7.98 14.53
CA GLU A 149 9.18 -7.70 15.16
C GLU A 149 9.18 -8.03 16.65
N ALA A 150 10.36 -8.07 17.26
CA ALA A 150 10.51 -8.19 18.70
C ALA A 150 9.85 -7.00 19.43
N SER A 151 9.16 -7.28 20.54
CA SER A 151 8.49 -6.25 21.33
C SER A 151 9.48 -5.20 21.83
N GLN A 152 9.25 -3.95 21.41
CA GLN A 152 10.02 -2.81 21.90
C GLN A 152 9.52 -2.41 23.29
N ARG A 153 10.46 -2.13 24.20
CA ARG A 153 10.14 -1.76 25.58
C ARG A 153 10.82 -0.46 25.97
N MET A 154 10.02 0.55 26.32
CA MET A 154 10.48 1.75 27.02
C MET A 154 10.14 1.63 28.50
N ALA A 155 11.14 1.83 29.37
CA ALA A 155 10.94 1.74 30.82
C ALA A 155 11.79 2.76 31.56
N ARG A 156 11.28 3.28 32.68
CA ARG A 156 11.98 4.22 33.55
C ARG A 156 11.54 4.03 35.00
N GLY A 157 12.51 3.88 35.90
CA GLY A 157 12.25 3.71 37.33
C GLY A 157 11.61 2.36 37.68
N ASP A 158 11.08 2.27 38.90
CA ASP A 158 10.38 1.09 39.42
C ASP A 158 8.86 1.30 39.40
N VAL A 159 8.26 0.87 38.29
CA VAL A 159 6.80 0.96 38.07
C VAL A 159 6.02 0.08 39.05
N ALA A 160 6.55 -1.08 39.42
CA ALA A 160 5.85 -2.03 40.28
C ALA A 160 5.66 -1.45 41.70
N THR A 161 6.73 -0.90 42.28
CA THR A 161 6.67 -0.24 43.59
C THR A 161 5.77 0.99 43.56
N ALA A 162 5.86 1.82 42.51
CA ALA A 162 5.04 3.01 42.37
C ALA A 162 3.54 2.68 42.26
N LEU A 163 3.16 1.67 41.46
CA LEU A 163 1.77 1.21 41.35
C LEU A 163 1.25 0.62 42.65
N ALA A 164 2.06 -0.14 43.39
CA ALA A 164 1.68 -0.71 44.68
C ALA A 164 1.35 0.38 45.71
N ALA A 165 2.14 1.46 45.74
CA ALA A 165 1.95 2.59 46.66
C ALA A 165 0.85 3.57 46.23
N ALA A 166 0.33 3.49 44.99
CA ALA A 166 -0.64 4.45 44.47
C ALA A 166 -2.02 4.33 45.17
N PRO A 167 -2.64 5.45 45.61
CA PRO A 167 -3.93 5.44 46.29
C PRO A 167 -5.10 5.09 45.36
N HIS A 168 -4.94 5.33 44.05
CA HIS A 168 -5.92 4.99 43.02
C HIS A 168 -5.22 4.28 41.87
N ARG A 169 -5.88 3.23 41.34
CA ARG A 169 -5.42 2.46 40.19
C ARG A 169 -6.61 2.22 39.26
N LEU A 170 -6.41 2.51 37.98
CA LEU A 170 -7.40 2.28 36.93
C LEU A 170 -6.78 1.36 35.89
N ALA A 171 -7.59 0.45 35.36
CA ALA A 171 -7.23 -0.42 34.26
C ALA A 171 -8.34 -0.33 33.20
N GLY A 172 -7.94 -0.32 31.94
CA GLY A 172 -8.84 -0.23 30.80
C GLY A 172 -8.10 -0.50 29.50
N SER A 173 -8.87 -0.65 28.43
CA SER A 173 -8.39 -0.85 27.07
C SER A 173 -8.97 0.23 26.16
N LEU A 174 -8.21 0.60 25.13
CA LEU A 174 -8.64 1.48 24.05
C LEU A 174 -8.26 0.82 22.72
N GLU A 175 -9.20 0.83 21.79
CA GLU A 175 -8.98 0.41 20.40
C GLU A 175 -9.22 1.60 19.49
N ILE A 176 -8.34 1.76 18.50
CA ILE A 176 -8.43 2.82 17.50
C ILE A 176 -8.35 2.13 16.14
N GLY A 177 -9.39 2.31 15.32
CA GLY A 177 -9.49 1.69 14.01
C GLY A 177 -8.51 2.29 12.99
N GLY A 178 -8.46 1.67 11.82
CA GLY A 178 -7.70 2.19 10.68
C GLY A 178 -8.30 3.50 10.13
N GLN A 179 -7.49 4.18 9.32
CA GLN A 179 -7.87 5.40 8.62
C GLN A 179 -7.23 5.39 7.23
N ASP A 180 -8.04 5.53 6.19
CA ASP A 180 -7.56 5.85 4.85
C ASP A 180 -7.18 7.33 4.75
N HIS A 181 -6.24 7.64 3.84
CA HIS A 181 -5.75 9.00 3.59
C HIS A 181 -6.84 9.95 3.10
#